data_AF-A0A951HV83-F1
#
_entry.id   AF-A0A951HV83-F1
#
_cell.length_a   1.000
_cell.length_b   1.000
_cell.length_c   1.000
_cell.angle_alpha   90.00
_cell.angle_beta   90.00
_cell.angle_gamma   90.00
#
_symmetry.space_group_name_H-M   'P 1'
#
loop_
_entity.id
_entity.type
_entity.pdbx_description
1 polymer ?
#
loop_
_entity_poly.entity_id
_entity_poly.type
_entity_poly.pdbx_seq_one_letter_code
_entity_poly.pdbx_strand_id
1 'polypeptide(L)' 'MKHYRVNKVARPGGEVLKRKDILANHDGEAMQRAEDDPDCPICDVYHAGEKIGSVT' A
#
# COMPACT_ATOMS: atom_id res chain seq x y z
N MET A 1 -14.99 -4.15 -6.68
CA MET A 1 -13.63 -4.14 -6.09
C MET A 1 -12.79 -3.14 -6.85
N LYS A 2 -11.95 -2.39 -6.15
CA LYS A 2 -11.04 -1.38 -6.69
C LYS A 2 -9.61 -1.93 -6.66
N HIS A 3 -8.79 -1.47 -7.60
CA HIS A 3 -7.38 -1.84 -7.69
C HIS A 3 -6.51 -0.88 -6.89
N TYR A 4 -5.60 -1.42 -6.09
CA TYR A 4 -4.63 -0.66 -5.32
C TYR A 4 -3.24 -1.22 -5.52
N ARG A 5 -2.26 -0.32 -5.48
CA ARG A 5 -0.84 -0.66 -5.48
C ARG A 5 -0.30 -0.43 -4.08
N VAL A 6 0.28 -1.45 -3.48
CA VAL A 6 1.04 -1.37 -2.25
C VAL A 6 2.52 -1.43 -2.59
N ASN A 7 3.24 -0.36 -2.29
CA ASN A 7 4.66 -0.23 -2.51
C ASN A 7 5.38 -0.34 -1.18
N LYS A 8 6.12 -1.42 -0.95
CA LYS A 8 7.08 -1.49 0.13
C LYS A 8 8.19 -0.49 -0.16
N VAL A 9 8.45 0.39 0.79
CA VAL A 9 9.41 1.49 0.63
C VAL A 9 10.44 1.44 1.75
N ALA A 10 11.64 1.98 1.50
CA ALA A 10 12.69 2.06 2.53
C ALA A 10 12.33 3.01 3.69
N ARG A 11 11.45 3.97 3.42
CA ARG A 11 10.85 4.95 4.35
C ARG A 11 9.59 5.53 3.68
N PRO A 12 8.65 6.14 4.40
CA PRO A 12 7.47 6.75 3.78
C PRO A 12 7.84 7.72 2.64
N GLY A 13 7.28 7.51 1.43
CA GLY A 13 7.63 8.30 0.23
C GLY A 13 9.06 8.09 -0.30
N GLY A 14 9.78 7.09 0.21
CA GLY A 14 11.13 6.75 -0.19
C GLY A 14 11.19 5.83 -1.41
N GLU A 15 12.36 5.23 -1.61
CA GLU A 15 12.58 4.27 -2.69
C GLU A 15 11.70 3.03 -2.54
N VAL A 16 11.12 2.57 -3.64
CA VAL A 16 10.27 1.38 -3.70
C VAL A 16 11.13 0.12 -3.76
N LEU A 17 11.10 -0.66 -2.69
CA LEU A 17 11.81 -1.94 -2.56
C LEU A 17 11.03 -3.10 -3.19
N LYS A 18 9.69 -3.08 -3.08
CA LYS A 18 8.82 -4.13 -3.65
C LYS A 18 7.46 -3.56 -4.00
N ARG A 19 6.84 -4.10 -5.04
CA ARG A 19 5.49 -3.72 -5.49
C ARG A 19 4.56 -4.90 -5.36
N LYS A 20 3.33 -4.64 -4.91
CA LYS A 20 2.24 -5.61 -4.82
C LYS A 20 0.95 -4.95 -5.25
N ASP A 21 0.14 -5.66 -6.01
CA ASP A 21 -1.18 -5.20 -6.42
C ASP A 21 -2.24 -5.97 -5.63
N ILE A 22 -3.24 -5.24 -5.11
CA ILE A 22 -4.33 -5.81 -4.33
C ILE A 22 -5.69 -5.29 -4.79
N LEU A 23 -6.73 -6.09 -4.55
CA LEU A 23 -8.12 -5.69 -4.74
C LEU A 23 -8.77 -5.47 -3.36
N ALA A 24 -9.40 -4.32 -3.17
CA ALA A 24 -10.16 -3.99 -1.97
C ALA A 24 -11.45 -3.23 -2.33
N ASN A 25 -12.46 -3.24 -1.47
CA ASN A 25 -13.74 -2.58 -1.74
C ASN A 25 -13.65 -1.06 -1.55
N HIS A 26 -12.83 -0.61 -0.61
CA HIS A 26 -12.59 0.80 -0.31
C HIS A 26 -11.18 1.02 0.25
N ASP A 27 -10.79 2.29 0.35
CA ASP A 27 -9.45 2.74 0.70
C ASP A 27 -9.02 2.23 2.09
N GLY A 28 -9.92 2.28 3.08
CA GLY A 28 -9.66 1.73 4.42
C GLY A 28 -9.37 0.23 4.43
N GLU A 29 -10.01 -0.58 3.57
CA GLU A 29 -9.71 -2.01 3.46
C GLU A 29 -8.36 -2.23 2.80
N ALA A 30 -7.97 -1.40 1.82
CA ALA A 30 -6.64 -1.46 1.21
C ALA A 30 -5.54 -1.12 2.23
N MET A 31 -5.77 -0.12 3.08
CA MET A 31 -4.87 0.26 4.16
C MET A 31 -4.73 -0.86 5.20
N GLN A 32 -5.85 -1.43 5.68
CA GLN A 32 -5.83 -2.54 6.64
C GLN A 32 -5.07 -3.75 6.08
N ARG A 33 -5.31 -4.12 4.81
CA ARG A 33 -4.59 -5.22 4.17
C ARG A 33 -3.10 -4.96 4.01
N ALA A 34 -2.68 -3.70 3.89
CA ALA A 34 -1.26 -3.34 3.86
C ALA A 34 -0.65 -3.40 5.27
N GLU A 35 -1.39 -3.01 6.30
CA GLU A 35 -0.98 -3.11 7.71
C GLU A 35 -0.87 -4.57 8.18
N ASP A 36 -1.80 -5.42 7.76
CA ASP A 36 -1.82 -6.84 8.10
C ASP A 36 -0.79 -7.69 7.30
N ASP A 37 -0.10 -7.09 6.33
CA ASP A 37 0.86 -7.80 5.47
C ASP A 37 2.24 -7.86 6.14
N PRO A 38 2.72 -9.06 6.54
CA PRO A 38 4.00 -9.20 7.24
C PRO A 38 5.21 -8.83 6.38
N ASP A 39 5.06 -8.75 5.05
CA ASP A 39 6.11 -8.29 4.14
C ASP A 39 6.08 -6.75 3.96
N CYS A 40 5.23 -6.03 4.70
CA CYS A 40 4.95 -4.61 4.53
C CYS A 40 5.28 -3.73 5.75
N PRO A 41 6.52 -3.79 6.29
CA PRO A 41 6.89 -3.02 7.48
C PRO A 41 6.84 -1.49 7.27
N ILE A 42 7.07 -1.03 6.03
CA ILE A 42 6.82 0.37 5.64
C ILE A 42 6.29 0.34 4.22
N CYS A 43 5.05 0.75 4.03
CA CYS A 43 4.38 0.66 2.73
C CYS A 43 3.57 1.89 2.40
N ASP A 44 3.65 2.32 1.15
CA ASP A 44 2.79 3.34 0.58
C ASP A 44 1.69 2.68 -0.24
N VAL A 45 0.44 3.05 0.03
CA VAL A 45 -0.73 2.54 -0.69
C VAL A 45 -1.19 3.59 -1.69
N TYR A 46 -1.44 3.17 -2.92
CA TYR A 46 -1.89 4.00 -4.03
C TYR A 46 -3.19 3.48 -4.63
N HIS A 47 -4.06 4.39 -5.03
CA HIS A 47 -5.26 4.13 -5.81
C HIS A 47 -5.29 5.06 -7.03
N ALA A 48 -5.53 4.51 -8.22
CA ALA A 48 -5.60 5.29 -9.46
C ALA A 48 -4.39 6.21 -9.73
N GLY A 49 -3.21 5.87 -9.19
CA GLY A 49 -1.99 6.68 -9.33
C GLY A 49 -1.77 7.70 -8.21
N GLU A 50 -2.75 7.90 -7.33
CA GLU A 50 -2.67 8.79 -6.18
C GLU A 50 -2.32 8.02 -4.91
N LYS A 51 -1.45 8.59 -4.07
CA LYS A 51 -1.12 8.00 -2.77
C LYS A 51 -2.27 8.26 -1.80
N ILE A 52 -2.88 7.19 -1.31
CA ILE A 52 -3.97 7.27 -0.33
C ILE A 52 -3.44 7.27 1.11
N GLY A 53 -2.26 6.68 1.35
CA GLY A 53 -1.68 6.62 2.69
C GLY A 53 -0.37 5.85 2.77
N SER A 54 0.17 5.79 3.99
CA SER A 54 1.32 4.97 4.36
C SER A 54 1.01 4.18 5.62
N VAL A 55 1.54 2.96 5.71
CA VAL A 55 1.55 2.11 6.91
C VAL A 55 3.00 1.90 7.36
N THR A 56 3.21 1.78 8.66
CA THR A 56 4.52 1.63 9.35
C THR A 56 4.38 0.71 10.55
#